data_AF-A0A947VPF5-F1
#
_entry.id   AF-A0A947VPF5-F1
#
_cell.length_a   1.000
_cell.length_b   1.000
_cell.length_c   1.000
_cell.angle_alpha   90.00
_cell.angle_beta   90.00
_cell.angle_gamma   90.00
#
_symmetry.space_group_name_H-M   'P 1'
#
loop_
_entity.id
_entity.type
_entity.pdbx_description
1 polymer ?
#
loop_
_entity_poly.entity_id
_entity_poly.type
_entity_poly.pdbx_seq_one_letter_code
_entity_poly.pdbx_strand_id
1 'polypeptide(L)'
;NIDKKLFIDEVRYELSFIKNSPVIMTSAITGYNIDKIISKIKEVALQYSKKIPTSVLNTFIREVISKNPPKYLRGNILKIKYATQTGIKPPKFLLFVNNPKLMYTSYHKYLENKIYEAFGFEGSPVVINLAKEKGEREI
;
A
#
# COMPACT_ATOMS: atom_id res chain seq x y z
N ASN A 1 -36.40 0.78 -0.53
CA ASN A 1 -35.28 0.10 0.15
C ASN A 1 -34.08 0.18 -0.78
N ILE A 2 -33.11 1.06 -0.51
CA ILE A 2 -31.87 1.12 -1.31
C ILE A 2 -31.04 -0.11 -0.94
N ASP A 3 -30.59 -0.87 -1.93
CA ASP A 3 -29.64 -1.95 -1.68
C ASP A 3 -28.31 -1.34 -1.22
N LYS A 4 -27.99 -1.52 0.06
CA LYS A 4 -26.79 -0.98 0.69
C LYS A 4 -25.52 -1.44 -0.03
N LYS A 5 -25.52 -2.67 -0.56
CA LYS A 5 -24.37 -3.21 -1.28
C LYS A 5 -24.17 -2.48 -2.60
N LEU A 6 -25.25 -2.33 -3.38
CA LEU A 6 -25.22 -1.63 -4.67
C LEU A 6 -24.71 -0.19 -4.50
N PHE A 7 -25.18 0.51 -3.48
CA PHE A 7 -24.74 1.88 -3.19
C PHE A 7 -23.25 1.95 -2.79
N ILE A 8 -22.77 1.01 -1.97
CA ILE A 8 -21.36 0.95 -1.60
C ILE A 8 -20.48 0.65 -2.83
N ASP A 9 -20.93 -0.23 -3.71
CA ASP A 9 -20.21 -0.59 -4.93
C ASP A 9 -20.12 0.61 -5.89
N GLU A 10 -21.21 1.37 -6.04
CA GLU A 10 -21.25 2.63 -6.80
C GLU A 10 -20.28 3.67 -6.21
N VAL A 11 -20.32 3.88 -4.89
CA VAL A 11 -19.37 4.79 -4.21
C VAL A 11 -17.91 4.36 -4.44
N ARG A 12 -17.61 3.05 -4.38
CA ARG A 12 -16.26 2.53 -4.64
C ARG A 12 -15.83 2.70 -6.09
N TYR A 13 -16.77 2.61 -7.02
CA TYR A 13 -16.52 2.83 -8.45
C TYR A 13 -16.19 4.30 -8.72
N GLU A 14 -17.05 5.22 -8.28
CA GLU A 14 -16.87 6.67 -8.45
C GLU A 14 -15.62 7.19 -7.72
N LEU A 15 -15.33 6.65 -6.53
CA LEU A 15 -14.16 7.02 -5.71
C LEU A 15 -13.01 6.02 -5.82
N SER A 16 -12.81 5.41 -6.98
CA SER A 16 -11.79 4.38 -7.21
C SER A 16 -10.34 4.82 -6.93
N PHE A 17 -10.07 6.13 -6.91
CA PHE A 17 -8.78 6.69 -6.51
C PHE A 17 -8.51 6.60 -5.01
N ILE A 18 -9.55 6.45 -4.18
CA ILE A 18 -9.46 6.29 -2.73
C ILE A 18 -9.41 4.79 -2.39
N LYS A 19 -8.24 4.20 -2.51
CA LYS A 19 -8.04 2.78 -2.23
C LYS A 19 -8.22 2.45 -0.75
N ASN A 20 -8.70 1.22 -0.50
CA ASN A 20 -8.74 0.57 0.82
C ASN A 20 -9.39 1.38 1.94
N SER A 21 -10.28 2.31 1.60
CA SER A 21 -10.96 3.13 2.61
C SER A 21 -12.28 2.51 3.06
N PRO A 22 -12.61 2.60 4.37
CA PRO A 22 -13.88 2.15 4.90
C PRO A 22 -15.02 3.06 4.42
N VAL A 23 -16.14 2.46 4.04
CA VAL A 23 -17.38 3.19 3.70
C VAL A 23 -18.40 2.90 4.80
N ILE A 24 -18.88 3.94 5.47
CA ILE A 24 -19.86 3.83 6.56
C ILE A 24 -21.09 4.66 6.19
N MET A 25 -22.24 4.02 6.07
CA MET A 25 -23.52 4.72 5.96
C MET A 25 -23.93 5.27 7.32
N THR A 26 -24.31 6.55 7.37
CA THR A 26 -24.64 7.27 8.60
C THR A 26 -25.88 8.15 8.40
N SER A 27 -26.48 8.63 9.49
CA SER A 27 -27.50 9.68 9.48
C SER A 27 -27.29 10.61 10.68
N ALA A 28 -27.04 11.88 10.40
CA ALA A 28 -26.89 12.89 11.45
C ALA A 28 -28.21 13.19 12.17
N ILE A 29 -29.36 13.04 11.48
CA ILE A 29 -30.68 13.34 12.03
C ILE A 29 -31.11 12.28 13.05
N THR A 30 -30.90 11.00 12.72
CA THR A 30 -31.30 9.87 13.58
C THR A 30 -30.19 9.39 14.51
N GLY A 31 -28.96 9.90 14.33
CA GLY A 31 -27.77 9.44 15.05
C GLY A 31 -27.24 8.08 14.60
N TYR A 32 -27.78 7.50 13.52
CA TYR A 32 -27.39 6.18 13.05
C TYR A 32 -25.90 6.11 12.68
N ASN A 33 -25.15 5.17 13.29
CA ASN A 33 -23.72 4.88 13.05
C ASN A 33 -22.73 6.03 13.33
N ILE A 34 -23.12 7.08 14.05
CA ILE A 34 -22.20 8.18 14.41
C ILE A 34 -21.06 7.68 15.32
N ASP A 35 -21.38 6.83 16.29
CA ASP A 35 -20.43 6.14 17.17
C ASP A 35 -19.45 5.24 16.40
N LYS A 36 -19.95 4.56 15.36
CA LYS A 36 -19.14 3.71 14.46
C LYS A 36 -18.11 4.52 13.68
N ILE A 37 -18.45 5.75 13.27
CA ILE A 37 -17.50 6.65 12.60
C ILE A 37 -16.31 6.95 13.53
N ILE A 38 -16.58 7.34 14.78
CA ILE A 38 -15.51 7.68 15.74
C ILE A 38 -14.60 6.49 16.00
N SER A 39 -15.18 5.29 16.15
CA SER A 39 -14.42 4.06 16.33
C SER A 39 -13.55 3.75 15.11
N LYS A 40 -14.10 3.86 13.89
CA LYS A 40 -13.35 3.62 12.65
C LYS A 40 -12.25 4.66 12.43
N ILE A 41 -12.44 5.92 12.80
CA ILE A 41 -11.38 6.95 12.73
C ILE A 41 -10.17 6.52 13.57
N LYS A 42 -10.40 6.01 14.79
CA LYS A 42 -9.32 5.53 15.67
C LYS A 42 -8.59 4.34 15.03
N GLU A 43 -9.32 3.38 14.47
CA GLU A 43 -8.73 2.25 13.74
C GLU A 43 -7.87 2.70 12.56
N VAL A 44 -8.39 3.60 11.72
CA VAL A 44 -7.66 4.15 10.57
C VAL A 44 -6.44 4.94 11.04
N ALA A 45 -6.51 5.68 12.14
CA ALA A 45 -5.36 6.39 12.69
C ALA A 45 -4.24 5.41 13.15
N LEU A 46 -4.59 4.25 13.71
CA LEU A 46 -3.63 3.20 14.04
C LEU A 46 -2.99 2.61 12.79
N GLN A 47 -3.79 2.32 11.76
CA GLN A 47 -3.28 1.85 10.46
C GLN A 47 -2.37 2.88 9.81
N TYR A 48 -2.80 4.15 9.80
CA TYR A 48 -2.07 5.27 9.24
C TYR A 48 -0.72 5.47 9.90
N SER A 49 -0.58 5.14 11.20
CA SER A 49 0.64 5.31 11.99
C SER A 49 1.50 4.05 12.15
N LYS A 50 1.12 2.95 11.49
CA LYS A 50 1.74 1.64 11.69
C LYS A 50 3.17 1.60 11.17
N LYS A 51 4.08 1.08 12.01
CA LYS A 51 5.49 0.83 11.67
C LYS A 51 5.74 -0.67 11.47
N ILE A 52 6.39 -1.01 10.37
CA ILE A 52 6.78 -2.37 10.02
C ILE A 52 8.29 -2.50 10.23
N PRO A 53 8.76 -3.50 11.00
CA PRO A 53 10.18 -3.77 11.14
C PRO A 53 10.83 -4.05 9.79
N THR A 54 11.99 -3.45 9.55
CA THR A 54 12.75 -3.60 8.31
C THR A 54 13.04 -5.06 7.96
N SER A 55 13.39 -5.89 8.95
CA SER A 55 13.64 -7.33 8.74
C SER A 55 12.42 -8.05 8.17
N VAL A 56 11.24 -7.82 8.77
CA VAL A 56 9.96 -8.38 8.34
C VAL A 56 9.63 -7.93 6.91
N LEU A 57 9.79 -6.63 6.62
CA LEU A 57 9.55 -6.08 5.29
C LEU A 57 10.45 -6.73 4.22
N ASN A 58 11.75 -6.90 4.50
CA ASN A 58 12.68 -7.48 3.53
C ASN A 58 12.44 -8.98 3.31
N THR A 59 12.04 -9.73 4.34
CA THR A 59 11.61 -11.13 4.17
C THR A 59 10.37 -11.21 3.29
N PHE A 60 9.36 -10.40 3.61
CA PHE A 60 8.13 -10.33 2.83
C PHE A 60 8.37 -9.97 1.35
N ILE A 61 9.17 -8.93 1.08
CA ILE A 61 9.47 -8.52 -0.30
C ILE A 61 10.16 -9.62 -1.09
N ARG A 62 11.10 -10.36 -0.47
CA ARG A 62 11.76 -11.51 -1.11
C ARG A 62 10.77 -12.62 -1.48
N GLU A 63 9.85 -12.94 -0.58
CA GLU A 63 8.80 -13.95 -0.84
C GLU A 63 7.87 -13.53 -1.98
N VAL A 64 7.43 -12.27 -1.98
CA VAL A 64 6.56 -11.72 -3.03
C VAL A 64 7.24 -11.77 -4.41
N ILE A 65 8.51 -11.36 -4.47
CA ILE A 65 9.30 -11.41 -5.71
C ILE A 65 9.52 -12.85 -6.17
N SER A 66 9.78 -13.79 -5.25
CA SER A 66 9.95 -15.21 -5.59
C SER A 66 8.69 -15.82 -6.21
N LYS A 67 7.50 -15.40 -5.75
CA LYS A 67 6.22 -15.87 -6.29
C LYS A 67 5.88 -15.24 -7.65
N ASN A 68 6.25 -13.98 -7.85
CA ASN A 68 6.00 -13.27 -9.10
C ASN A 68 7.22 -12.40 -9.47
N PRO A 69 8.22 -13.00 -10.16
CA PRO A 69 9.42 -12.28 -10.56
C PRO A 69 9.11 -11.12 -11.53
N PRO A 70 9.86 -10.00 -11.46
CA PRO A 70 9.76 -8.93 -12.46
C PRO A 70 10.13 -9.45 -13.85
N LYS A 71 9.44 -8.96 -14.88
CA LYS A 71 9.78 -9.30 -16.27
C LYS A 71 11.08 -8.62 -16.71
N TYR A 72 11.76 -9.24 -17.66
CA TYR A 72 12.86 -8.59 -18.37
C TYR A 72 12.33 -7.42 -19.21
N LEU A 73 13.02 -6.28 -19.12
CA LEU A 73 12.77 -5.08 -19.90
C LEU A 73 14.07 -4.72 -20.63
N ARG A 74 14.08 -4.84 -21.97
CA ARG A 74 15.25 -4.54 -22.81
C ARG A 74 16.53 -5.22 -22.30
N GLY A 75 16.45 -6.53 -22.05
CA GLY A 75 17.58 -7.35 -21.56
C GLY A 75 17.94 -7.15 -20.08
N ASN A 76 17.31 -6.22 -19.36
CA ASN A 76 17.57 -5.95 -17.96
C ASN A 76 16.40 -6.40 -17.08
N ILE A 77 16.69 -6.86 -15.86
CA ILE A 77 15.67 -7.22 -14.87
C ILE A 77 15.71 -6.24 -13.69
N LEU A 78 14.54 -5.85 -13.18
CA LEU A 78 14.43 -5.09 -11.94
C LEU A 78 14.93 -5.96 -10.79
N LYS A 79 15.91 -5.48 -10.04
CA LYS A 79 16.39 -6.13 -8.81
C LYS A 79 16.06 -5.22 -7.63
N ILE A 80 15.26 -5.71 -6.70
CA ILE A 80 14.97 -5.06 -5.43
C ILE A 80 15.86 -5.71 -4.38
N LYS A 81 16.79 -4.93 -3.83
CA LYS A 81 17.84 -5.46 -2.94
C LYS A 81 17.49 -5.28 -1.47
N TYR A 82 16.91 -4.13 -1.14
CA TYR A 82 16.59 -3.76 0.22
C TYR A 82 15.36 -2.86 0.23
N ALA A 83 14.58 -2.96 1.31
CA ALA A 83 13.38 -2.18 1.53
C ALA A 83 13.38 -1.64 2.96
N THR A 84 12.94 -0.40 3.16
CA THR A 84 12.74 0.17 4.50
C THR A 84 11.52 1.06 4.53
N GLN A 85 10.91 1.20 5.70
CA GLN A 85 9.87 2.20 5.93
C GLN A 85 10.51 3.51 6.39
N THR A 86 10.42 4.55 5.56
CA THR A 86 11.01 5.88 5.82
C THR A 86 10.03 6.86 6.46
N GLY A 87 8.73 6.53 6.47
CA GLY A 87 7.70 7.37 7.05
C GLY A 87 6.53 6.55 7.57
N ILE A 88 5.89 7.08 8.62
CA ILE A 88 4.77 6.41 9.29
C ILE A 88 3.48 7.21 9.24
N LYS A 89 3.41 8.40 8.64
CA LYS A 89 2.19 9.23 8.56
C LYS A 89 2.23 10.08 7.26
N PRO A 90 1.92 9.51 6.09
CA PRO A 90 1.49 8.13 5.83
C PRO A 90 2.64 7.11 5.89
N PRO A 91 2.32 5.79 5.85
CA PRO A 91 3.29 4.73 5.61
C PRO A 91 4.02 4.93 4.27
N LYS A 92 5.30 5.28 4.35
CA LYS A 92 6.19 5.49 3.20
C LYS A 92 7.26 4.41 3.20
N PHE A 93 7.35 3.68 2.10
CA PHE A 93 8.35 2.65 1.87
C PHE A 93 9.34 3.13 0.81
N LEU A 94 10.62 2.88 1.05
CA LEU A 94 11.68 3.10 0.09
C LEU A 94 12.27 1.75 -0.32
N LEU A 95 12.20 1.44 -1.61
CA LEU A 95 12.81 0.26 -2.20
C LEU A 95 14.10 0.66 -2.90
N PHE A 96 15.20 0.06 -2.47
CA PHE A 96 16.50 0.19 -3.13
C PHE A 96 16.58 -0.81 -4.27
N VAL A 97 16.73 -0.27 -5.47
CA VAL A 97 16.71 -1.04 -6.71
C VAL A 97 17.95 -0.76 -7.53
N ASN A 98 18.31 -1.70 -8.40
CA ASN A 98 19.42 -1.52 -9.35
C ASN A 98 19.20 -0.33 -10.30
N ASN A 99 17.98 -0.19 -10.84
CA ASN A 99 17.62 0.93 -11.70
C ASN A 99 16.11 1.25 -11.56
N PRO A 100 15.75 2.43 -11.02
CA PRO A 100 14.35 2.84 -10.87
C PRO A 100 13.55 2.84 -12.18
N LYS A 101 14.20 3.06 -13.33
CA LYS A 101 13.55 3.06 -14.65
C LYS A 101 13.04 1.68 -15.07
N LEU A 102 13.48 0.60 -14.41
CA LEU A 102 13.00 -0.75 -14.69
C LEU A 102 11.68 -1.09 -13.96
N MET A 103 11.22 -0.23 -13.04
CA MET A 103 9.93 -0.40 -12.39
C MET A 103 8.80 0.03 -13.32
N TYR A 104 8.04 -0.93 -13.83
CA TYR A 104 6.82 -0.66 -14.60
C TYR A 104 5.59 -0.54 -13.69
N THR A 105 4.63 0.28 -14.11
CA THR A 105 3.47 0.67 -13.30
C THR A 105 2.68 -0.52 -12.74
N SER A 106 2.50 -1.59 -13.52
CA SER A 106 1.77 -2.76 -13.02
C SER A 106 2.54 -3.56 -11.95
N TYR A 107 3.88 -3.58 -11.98
CA TYR A 107 4.65 -4.20 -10.90
C TYR A 107 4.64 -3.34 -9.63
N HIS A 108 4.75 -2.02 -9.79
CA HIS A 108 4.63 -1.10 -8.66
C HIS A 108 3.27 -1.26 -7.94
N LYS A 109 2.17 -1.25 -8.71
CA LYS A 109 0.82 -1.53 -8.19
C LYS A 109 0.70 -2.92 -7.57
N TYR A 110 1.36 -3.93 -8.16
CA TYR A 110 1.39 -5.28 -7.59
C TYR A 110 2.04 -5.29 -6.20
N LEU A 111 3.22 -4.67 -6.05
CA LEU A 111 3.91 -4.57 -4.76
C LEU A 111 3.09 -3.76 -3.74
N GLU A 112 2.49 -2.66 -4.17
CA GLU A 112 1.56 -1.86 -3.38
C GLU A 112 0.40 -2.71 -2.83
N ASN A 113 -0.28 -3.45 -3.70
CA ASN A 113 -1.38 -4.34 -3.32
C ASN A 113 -0.91 -5.45 -2.37
N LYS A 114 0.27 -6.04 -2.59
CA LYS A 114 0.82 -7.05 -1.68
C LYS A 114 1.14 -6.47 -0.30
N ILE A 115 1.64 -5.24 -0.21
CA ILE A 115 1.85 -4.56 1.07
C ILE A 115 0.51 -4.36 1.80
N TYR A 116 -0.55 -3.96 1.09
CA TYR A 116 -1.88 -3.86 1.69
C TYR A 116 -2.40 -5.21 2.19
N GLU A 117 -2.31 -6.26 1.37
CA GLU A 117 -2.75 -7.61 1.74
C GLU A 117 -2.01 -8.16 2.98
N ALA A 118 -0.70 -7.92 3.09
CA ALA A 118 0.11 -8.49 4.17
C ALA A 118 0.06 -7.68 5.47
N PHE A 119 0.04 -6.35 5.38
CA PHE A 119 0.22 -5.47 6.53
C PHE A 119 -1.02 -4.65 6.89
N GLY A 120 -2.08 -4.69 6.09
CA GLY A 120 -3.29 -3.90 6.31
C GLY A 120 -3.15 -2.51 5.68
N PHE A 121 -3.22 -1.45 6.49
CA PHE A 121 -3.34 -0.06 6.02
C PHE A 121 -4.74 0.32 5.51
N GLU A 122 -5.79 -0.30 6.05
CA GLU A 122 -7.17 0.13 5.80
C GLU A 122 -7.34 1.63 6.15
N GLY A 123 -7.86 2.40 5.21
CA GLY A 123 -8.06 3.85 5.31
C GLY A 123 -6.77 4.67 5.22
N SER A 124 -5.60 4.05 5.01
CA SER A 124 -4.32 4.75 4.90
C SER A 124 -3.70 4.55 3.52
N PRO A 125 -3.27 5.63 2.84
CA PRO A 125 -2.50 5.48 1.61
C PRO A 125 -1.12 4.87 1.91
N VAL A 126 -0.69 3.92 1.10
CA VAL A 126 0.66 3.38 1.08
C VAL A 126 1.45 4.05 -0.04
N VAL A 127 2.61 4.61 0.30
CA VAL A 127 3.49 5.26 -0.68
C VAL A 127 4.74 4.41 -0.85
N ILE A 128 5.04 4.00 -2.09
CA ILE A 128 6.27 3.29 -2.43
C ILE A 128 7.13 4.18 -3.33
N ASN A 129 8.29 4.57 -2.81
CA ASN A 129 9.33 5.28 -3.54
C ASN A 129 10.47 4.35 -3.90
N LEU A 130 11.21 4.72 -4.94
CA LEU A 130 12.37 3.97 -5.40
C LEU A 130 13.62 4.82 -5.24
N ALA A 131 14.69 4.20 -4.74
CA ALA A 131 16.03 4.75 -4.79
C ALA A 131 16.90 3.85 -5.67
N LYS A 132 17.73 4.47 -6.52
CA LYS A 132 18.85 3.73 -7.11
C LYS A 132 19.84 3.45 -5.99
N GLU A 133 20.18 2.19 -5.83
CA GLU A 133 21.28 1.82 -4.94
C GLU A 133 22.57 2.46 -5.48
N LYS A 134 23.30 3.18 -4.61
CA LYS A 134 24.68 3.56 -4.92
C LYS A 134 25.47 2.26 -4.92
N GLY A 135 26.01 1.87 -6.08
CA GLY A 135 26.83 0.67 -6.19
C GLY A 135 27.90 0.66 -5.10
N GLU A 136 28.26 -0.54 -4.64
CA GLU A 136 29.53 -0.76 -3.95
C GLU A 136 30.60 0.01 -4.71
N ARG A 137 31.39 0.81 -3.98
CA ARG A 137 32.55 1.49 -4.56
C ARG A 137 33.35 0.43 -5.31
N GLU A 138 33.56 0.64 -6.61
CA GLU A 138 34.62 -0.06 -7.33
C GLU A 138 35.90 0.19 -6.52
N ILE A 139 36.44 -0.87 -5.93
CA ILE A 139 37.75 -0.86 -5.27
C ILE A 139 38.76 -1.31 -6.32
#